data_AF-A0A917M4L1-F1
#
_entry.id   AF-A0A917M4L1-F1
#
_cell.length_a   1.000
_cell.length_b   1.000
_cell.length_c   1.000
_cell.angle_alpha   90.00
_cell.angle_beta   90.00
_cell.angle_gamma   90.00
#
_symmetry.space_group_name_H-M   'P 1'
#
loop_
_entity.id
_entity.type
_entity.pdbx_description
1 polymer ?
#
loop_
_entity_poly.entity_id
_entity_poly.type
_entity_poly.pdbx_seq_one_letter_code
_entity_poly.pdbx_strand_id
1 'polypeptide(L)' 'MWLEKLELNRLLGGKAMTETMWRCDQVRAGQLYNRMMFDTKAEAEQFMQRMQQMEPDQTFSIEAIEASQVWN' A
#
# COMPACT_ATOMS: atom_id res chain seq x y z
N MET A 1 -18.88 -4.72 10.41
CA MET A 1 -18.23 -3.43 10.74
C MET A 1 -17.04 -3.16 9.79
N TRP A 2 -17.28 -3.30 8.48
CA TRP A 2 -16.28 -3.09 7.40
C TRP A 2 -16.65 -1.94 6.45
N LEU A 3 -17.89 -1.42 6.54
CA LEU A 3 -18.37 -0.32 5.70
C LEU A 3 -17.87 1.06 6.16
N GLU A 4 -17.57 1.25 7.45
CA GLU A 4 -17.19 2.57 7.99
C GLU A 4 -15.81 3.06 7.50
N LYS A 5 -14.93 2.17 7.03
CA LYS A 5 -13.63 2.56 6.47
C LYS A 5 -13.71 3.12 5.04
N LEU A 6 -14.73 2.74 4.27
CA LEU A 6 -14.92 3.24 2.90
C LEU A 6 -15.57 4.64 2.90
N GLU A 7 -16.42 4.95 3.88
CA GLU A 7 -17.02 6.28 4.00
C GLU A 7 -16.07 7.34 4.56
N LEU A 8 -15.04 6.94 5.34
CA LEU A 8 -14.01 7.86 5.80
C LEU A 8 -13.21 8.46 4.63
N ASN A 9 -12.92 7.66 3.59
CA ASN A 9 -12.24 8.14 2.39
C ASN A 9 -13.10 9.08 1.54
N ARG A 10 -14.44 9.02 1.64
CA ARG A 10 -15.32 9.97 0.94
C ARG A 10 -15.44 11.32 1.66
N LEU A 11 -15.35 11.34 2.99
CA LEU A 11 -15.34 12.58 3.79
C LEU A 11 -13.96 13.25 3.84
N LEU A 12 -12.89 12.51 3.58
CA LEU A 12 -11.52 13.01 3.46
C LEU A 12 -11.15 13.44 2.04
N GLY A 13 -12.13 13.73 1.18
CA GLY A 13 -11.95 14.47 -0.08
C GLY A 13 -11.46 15.91 0.08
N GLY A 14 -10.66 16.18 1.11
CA GLY A 14 -10.13 17.49 1.48
C GLY A 14 -9.05 17.43 2.58
N LYS A 15 -8.50 16.26 2.91
CA LYS A 15 -7.28 16.16 3.71
C LYS A 15 -6.18 15.74 2.75
N ALA A 16 -5.38 16.74 2.34
CA ALA A 16 -4.26 16.67 1.41
C ALA A 16 -3.88 15.23 1.05
N MET A 17 -4.20 14.79 -0.18
CA MET A 17 -3.48 13.68 -0.80
C MET A 17 -2.01 14.02 -0.58
N THR A 18 -1.33 13.31 0.32
CA THR A 18 0.09 13.51 0.50
C THR A 18 0.72 13.20 -0.85
N GLU A 19 1.52 14.13 -1.35
CA GLU A 19 2.15 14.01 -2.67
C GLU A 19 2.88 12.66 -2.79
N THR A 20 3.30 12.10 -1.66
CA THR A 20 3.90 10.77 -1.53
C THR A 20 2.89 9.72 -1.05
N MET A 21 2.75 8.65 -1.84
CA MET A 21 2.13 7.38 -1.47
C MET A 21 3.21 6.29 -1.38
N TRP A 22 2.88 5.17 -0.74
CA TRP A 22 3.79 4.03 -0.57
C TRP A 22 3.27 2.83 -1.34
N ARG A 23 4.00 2.45 -2.38
CA ARG A 23 3.76 1.25 -3.18
C ARG A 23 4.44 0.07 -2.52
N CYS A 24 3.70 -1.00 -2.32
CA CYS A 24 4.21 -2.28 -1.87
C CYS A 24 3.97 -3.33 -2.97
N ASP A 25 5.05 -3.75 -3.61
CA ASP A 25 5.06 -4.79 -4.63
C ASP A 25 5.45 -6.12 -4.00
N GLN A 26 4.51 -7.07 -4.02
CA GLN A 26 4.70 -8.44 -3.59
C GLN A 26 5.11 -9.28 -4.80
N VAL A 27 6.31 -9.83 -4.76
CA VAL A 27 6.87 -10.67 -5.80
C VAL A 27 6.98 -12.11 -5.28
N ARG A 28 6.46 -13.04 -6.07
CA ARG A 28 6.55 -14.47 -5.81
C ARG A 28 7.07 -15.18 -7.05
N ALA A 29 8.07 -16.04 -6.89
CA ALA A 29 8.72 -16.75 -8.00
C ALA A 29 9.18 -15.82 -9.14
N GLY A 30 9.63 -14.60 -8.80
CA GLY A 30 10.09 -13.61 -9.77
C GLY A 30 8.98 -12.87 -10.54
N GLN A 31 7.71 -13.10 -10.22
CA GLN A 31 6.58 -12.40 -10.82
C GLN A 31 5.89 -11.48 -9.82
N LEU A 32 5.48 -10.29 -10.26
CA LEU A 32 4.63 -9.40 -9.47
C LEU A 32 3.30 -10.12 -9.24
N TYR A 33 3.08 -10.51 -7.99
CA TYR A 33 1.88 -11.20 -7.55
C TYR A 33 0.79 -10.22 -7.16
N ASN A 34 1.16 -9.17 -6.42
CA ASN A 34 0.23 -8.16 -5.97
C ASN A 34 0.93 -6.81 -5.80
N ARG A 35 0.18 -5.73 -6.04
CA ARG A 35 0.61 -4.36 -5.82
C ARG A 35 -0.42 -3.67 -4.94
N MET A 36 0.03 -3.15 -3.81
CA MET A 36 -0.80 -2.40 -2.87
C MET A 36 -0.27 -0.99 -2.68
N MET A 37 -1.18 -0.05 -2.44
CA MET A 37 -0.88 1.35 -2.21
C MET A 37 -1.29 1.73 -0.79
N PHE A 38 -0.41 2.42 -0.10
CA PHE A 38 -0.63 2.91 1.26
C PHE A 38 -0.39 4.41 1.32
N ASP A 39 -1.13 5.10 2.18
CA ASP A 39 -0.96 6.54 2.38
C ASP A 39 0.29 6.82 3.23
N THR A 40 0.68 5.88 4.10
CA THR A 40 1.83 6.03 4.99
C THR A 40 2.84 4.88 4.89
N LYS A 41 4.11 5.20 5.17
CA LYS A 41 5.19 4.19 5.23
C LYS A 41 4.91 3.11 6.26
N ALA A 42 4.43 3.54 7.44
CA ALA A 42 4.19 2.67 8.57
C ALA A 42 3.17 1.57 8.24
N GLU A 43 2.11 1.90 7.48
CA GLU A 43 1.13 0.92 7.03
C GLU A 43 1.73 -0.09 6.05
N ALA A 44 2.56 0.36 5.10
CA ALA A 44 3.25 -0.52 4.17
C ALA A 44 4.23 -1.46 4.88
N GLU A 45 5.00 -0.94 5.85
CA GLU A 45 5.94 -1.72 6.66
C GLU A 45 5.23 -2.75 7.55
N GLN A 46 4.15 -2.36 8.23
CA GLN A 46 3.34 -3.29 9.02
C GLN A 46 2.73 -4.40 8.17
N PHE A 47 2.26 -4.06 6.97
CA PHE A 47 1.73 -5.02 6.02
C PHE A 47 2.81 -6.04 5.62
N MET A 48 4.00 -5.57 5.21
CA MET A 48 5.13 -6.41 4.86
C MET A 48 5.54 -7.34 6.00
N GLN A 49 5.70 -6.81 7.22
CA GLN A 49 6.09 -7.62 8.38
C GLN A 49 5.10 -8.74 8.66
N ARG A 50 3.80 -8.45 8.55
CA ARG A 50 2.76 -9.45 8.76
C ARG A 50 2.78 -10.53 7.68
N MET A 51 3.00 -10.15 6.43
CA MET A 51 3.03 -11.10 5.31
C MET A 51 4.30 -11.96 5.32
N GLN A 52 5.46 -11.38 5.64
CA GLN A 52 6.72 -12.14 5.78
C GLN A 52 6.64 -13.21 6.87
N GLN A 53 5.89 -12.96 7.95
CA GLN A 53 5.66 -13.97 9.00
C GLN A 53 4.79 -15.14 8.52
N MET A 54 3.85 -14.90 7.60
CA MET A 54 2.96 -15.94 7.08
C MET A 54 3.57 -16.70 5.90
N GLU A 55 4.27 -16.00 5.01
CA GLU A 55 4.89 -16.55 3.80
C GLU A 55 6.29 -15.95 3.58
N PRO A 56 7.35 -16.55 4.16
CA PRO A 56 8.70 -16.01 4.09
C PRO A 56 9.34 -16.09 2.69
N ASP A 57 8.82 -16.94 1.80
CA ASP A 57 9.30 -17.10 0.42
C ASP A 57 8.87 -15.94 -0.50
N GLN A 58 8.08 -15.00 0.01
CA GLN A 58 7.63 -13.84 -0.73
C GLN A 58 8.58 -12.67 -0.55
N THR A 59 8.96 -12.06 -1.66
CA THR A 59 9.76 -10.84 -1.66
C THR A 59 8.82 -9.63 -1.69
N PHE A 60 9.14 -8.60 -0.92
CA PHE A 60 8.37 -7.35 -0.89
C PHE A 60 9.29 -6.18 -1.21
N SER A 61 8.82 -5.29 -2.07
CA SER A 61 9.48 -4.02 -2.39
C SER A 61 8.57 -2.87 -1.96
N ILE A 62 9.05 -2.02 -1.05
CA ILE A 62 8.33 -0.83 -0.60
C ILE A 62 9.00 0.40 -1.21
N GLU A 63 8.25 1.18 -1.97
CA GLU A 63 8.74 2.38 -2.66
C GLU A 63 7.81 3.57 -2.39
N ALA A 64 8.40 4.71 -2.06
CA ALA A 64 7.69 5.98 -2.04
C ALA A 64 7.46 6.44 -3.49
N ILE A 65 6.21 6.59 -3.90
CA ILE A 65 5.84 7.07 -5.23
C ILE A 65 5.02 8.35 -5.11
N GLU A 66 5.08 9.20 -6.13
CA GLU A 66 4.20 10.35 -6.20
C GLU A 66 2.78 9.90 -6.55
N ALA A 67 1.77 10.47 -5.88
CA ALA A 67 0.37 10.16 -6.13
C ALA A 67 0.00 10.38 -7.62
N SER A 68 0.63 11.36 -8.28
CA SER A 68 0.48 11.65 -9.71
C SER A 68 0.88 10.48 -10.63
N GLN A 69 1.77 9.59 -10.21
CA GLN A 69 2.20 8.42 -11.01
C GLN A 69 1.19 7.27 -11.01
N VAL A 70 0.15 7.32 -10.16
CA VAL A 70 -0.89 6.29 -10.08
C VAL A 70 -2.05 6.58 -11.03
N TRP A 71 -2.28 7.85 -11.38
CA TRP A 71 -3.51 8.32 -12.05
C TRP A 71 -3.34 8.73 -13.52
N ASN A 72 -2.25 8.34 -14.20
CA ASN A 72 -2.06 8.64 -15.63
C ASN A 72 -2.72 7.59 -16.53
#